data_AF-A0A815U400-F1
#
_entry.id   AF-A0A815U400-F1
#
_cell.length_a   1.000
_cell.length_b   1.000
_cell.length_c   1.000
_cell.angle_alpha   90.00
_cell.angle_beta   90.00
_cell.angle_gamma   90.00
#
_symmetry.space_group_name_H-M   'P 1'
#
loop_
_entity.id
_entity.type
_entity.pdbx_description
1 polymer ?
#
loop_
_entity_poly.entity_id
_entity_poly.type
_entity_poly.pdbx_seq_one_letter_code
_entity_poly.pdbx_strand_id
1 'polypeptide(L)'
;MTKLRDNYEKAQQKLETADANLKMFLFLLFKIKNVLIILLRFHARSDRLILANFDERLRELEDIRCEYEQSRTLSRDIYATETYKTARNQFYNNISRYLSSKMPEIEQRLENDDLIPLFSYDLIKHCSKRKDTLIAYPIKICIHLLENSLNEEDLFCIAPLQGKQKNIVAELNLQTIDRETTLNELNYDQHVLASTLKQY
;
A
#
# COMPACT_ATOMS: atom_id res chain seq x y z
N MET A 1 21.17 -1.08 -9.77
CA MET A 1 20.85 -2.27 -8.95
C MET A 1 22.00 -3.29 -8.92
N THR A 2 22.68 -3.59 -10.03
CA THR A 2 23.80 -4.56 -10.11
C THR A 2 25.03 -4.20 -9.24
N LYS A 3 25.52 -2.96 -9.30
CA LYS A 3 26.72 -2.54 -8.53
C LYS A 3 26.58 -2.63 -7.00
N LEU A 4 25.36 -2.47 -6.47
CA LEU A 4 25.09 -2.57 -5.03
C LEU A 4 25.07 -4.03 -4.56
N ARG A 5 24.56 -4.93 -5.41
CA ARG A 5 24.56 -6.38 -5.18
C ARG A 5 25.99 -6.93 -5.18
N ASP A 6 26.80 -6.54 -6.16
CA ASP A 6 28.19 -6.99 -6.27
C ASP A 6 29.06 -6.55 -5.07
N ASN A 7 28.81 -5.34 -4.55
CA ASN A 7 29.50 -4.84 -3.36
C ASN A 7 29.07 -5.57 -2.09
N TYR A 8 27.79 -5.96 -2.00
CA TYR A 8 27.26 -6.73 -0.88
C TYR A 8 27.84 -8.15 -0.86
N GLU A 9 27.84 -8.85 -2.00
CA GLU A 9 28.40 -10.19 -2.13
C GLU A 9 29.90 -10.23 -1.78
N LYS A 10 30.67 -9.21 -2.21
CA LYS A 10 32.09 -9.07 -1.84
C LYS A 10 32.31 -8.80 -0.34
N ALA A 11 31.44 -8.00 0.29
CA ALA A 11 31.53 -7.73 1.72
C ALA A 11 31.20 -8.98 2.55
N GLN A 12 30.20 -9.75 2.11
CA GLN A 12 29.79 -10.99 2.75
C GLN A 12 30.88 -12.07 2.65
N GLN A 13 31.52 -12.21 1.48
CA GLN A 13 32.62 -13.15 1.28
C GLN A 13 33.84 -12.81 2.15
N LYS A 14 34.17 -11.51 2.32
CA LYS A 14 35.23 -11.07 3.23
C LYS A 14 34.91 -11.36 4.70
N LEU A 15 33.65 -11.18 5.10
CA LEU A 15 33.18 -11.47 6.46
C LEU A 15 33.24 -12.97 6.78
N GLU A 16 32.83 -13.82 5.83
CA GLU A 16 32.91 -15.28 5.97
C GLU A 16 34.37 -15.76 6.06
N THR A 17 35.26 -15.17 5.26
CA THR A 17 36.70 -15.49 5.31
C THR A 17 37.30 -15.07 6.66
N ALA A 18 36.92 -13.91 7.18
CA ALA A 18 37.37 -13.44 8.50
C ALA A 18 36.83 -14.32 9.64
N ASP A 19 35.58 -14.77 9.57
CA ASP A 19 34.99 -15.70 10.55
C ASP A 19 35.66 -17.08 10.52
N ALA A 20 35.99 -17.58 9.32
CA ALA A 20 36.72 -18.84 9.17
C ALA A 20 38.13 -18.74 9.78
N ASN A 21 38.84 -17.64 9.55
CA ASN A 21 40.17 -17.40 10.13
C ASN A 21 40.11 -17.27 11.66
N LEU A 22 39.10 -16.58 12.19
CA LEU A 22 38.90 -16.45 13.64
C LEU A 22 38.59 -17.80 14.29
N LYS A 23 37.70 -18.61 13.67
CA LYS A 23 37.41 -19.98 14.12
C LYS A 23 38.65 -20.87 14.10
N MET A 24 39.46 -20.79 13.05
CA MET A 24 40.71 -21.54 12.94
C MET A 24 41.71 -21.13 14.03
N PHE A 25 41.81 -19.83 14.31
CA PHE A 25 42.67 -19.28 15.36
C PHE A 25 42.21 -19.70 16.76
N LEU A 26 40.91 -19.62 17.04
CA LEU A 26 40.34 -20.11 18.31
C LEU A 26 40.52 -21.62 18.48
N PHE A 27 40.40 -22.40 17.41
CA PHE A 27 40.67 -23.84 17.44
C PHE A 27 42.13 -24.16 17.75
N LEU A 28 43.07 -23.41 17.14
CA LEU A 28 44.50 -23.52 17.43
C LEU A 28 44.80 -23.13 18.87
N LEU A 29 44.22 -22.04 19.38
CA LEU A 29 44.35 -21.65 20.78
C LEU A 29 43.79 -22.70 21.73
N PHE A 30 42.67 -23.35 21.39
CA PHE A 30 42.10 -24.45 22.18
C PHE A 30 42.99 -25.69 22.19
N LYS A 31 43.57 -26.05 21.03
CA LYS A 31 44.55 -27.14 20.91
C LYS A 31 45.80 -26.85 21.74
N ILE A 32 46.34 -25.63 21.65
CA ILE A 32 47.49 -25.17 22.44
C ILE A 32 47.14 -25.17 23.93
N LYS A 33 45.96 -24.68 24.32
CA LYS A 33 45.43 -24.74 25.70
C LYS A 33 45.41 -26.17 26.23
N ASN A 34 44.92 -27.14 25.47
CA ASN A 34 44.88 -28.54 25.92
C ASN A 34 46.27 -29.14 26.09
N VAL A 35 47.18 -28.86 25.16
CA VAL A 35 48.59 -29.31 25.27
C VAL A 35 49.28 -28.65 26.46
N LEU A 36 49.07 -27.34 26.66
CA LEU A 36 49.63 -26.58 27.78
C LEU A 36 49.05 -27.04 29.11
N ILE A 37 47.75 -27.35 29.20
CA ILE A 37 47.11 -27.92 30.40
C ILE A 37 47.68 -29.31 30.71
N ILE A 38 47.95 -30.15 29.71
CA ILE A 38 48.56 -31.47 29.92
C ILE A 38 50.00 -31.30 30.45
N LEU A 39 50.79 -30.43 29.82
CA LEU A 39 52.16 -30.14 30.23
C LEU A 39 52.23 -29.46 31.62
N LEU A 40 51.28 -28.58 31.92
CA LEU A 40 51.19 -27.91 33.22
C LEU A 40 50.64 -28.83 34.30
N ARG A 41 49.73 -29.77 34.02
CA ARG A 41 49.34 -30.83 34.98
C ARG A 41 50.50 -31.78 35.28
N PHE A 42 51.37 -32.01 34.30
CA PHE A 42 52.60 -32.76 34.47
C PHE A 42 53.62 -32.02 35.35
N HIS A 43 53.65 -30.68 35.29
CA HIS A 43 54.57 -29.84 36.06
C HIS A 43 54.02 -29.38 37.43
N ALA A 44 52.72 -29.14 37.55
CA ALA A 44 52.01 -28.60 38.72
C ALA A 44 51.69 -29.65 39.81
N ARG A 45 52.25 -30.86 39.70
CA ARG A 45 52.39 -31.75 40.86
C ARG A 45 53.27 -31.11 41.96
N SER A 46 53.93 -29.98 41.66
CA SER A 46 54.82 -29.26 42.58
C SER A 46 54.35 -27.90 43.14
N ASP A 47 53.32 -27.19 42.65
CA ASP A 47 52.96 -25.87 43.24
C ASP A 47 51.49 -25.42 43.05
N ARG A 48 50.78 -25.17 44.17
CA ARG A 48 49.33 -24.83 44.22
C ARG A 48 48.98 -23.37 43.88
N LEU A 49 49.90 -22.42 44.03
CA LEU A 49 49.65 -20.99 43.78
C LEU A 49 49.56 -20.64 42.29
N ILE A 50 50.27 -21.39 41.45
CA ILE A 50 50.25 -21.22 39.99
C ILE A 50 48.87 -21.59 39.43
N LEU A 51 48.21 -22.59 40.00
CA LEU A 51 46.91 -23.09 39.55
C LEU A 51 45.78 -22.06 39.72
N ALA A 52 45.76 -21.33 40.84
CA ALA A 52 44.73 -20.31 41.12
C ALA A 52 44.82 -19.10 40.17
N ASN A 53 46.02 -18.69 39.76
CA ASN A 53 46.23 -17.60 38.81
C ASN A 53 45.77 -18.02 37.39
N PHE A 54 45.96 -19.28 37.02
CA PHE A 54 45.44 -19.80 35.76
C PHE A 54 43.91 -19.90 35.72
N ASP A 55 43.27 -20.30 36.81
CA ASP A 55 41.80 -20.35 36.89
C ASP A 55 41.18 -18.95 36.79
N GLU A 56 41.82 -17.93 37.36
CA GLU A 56 41.37 -16.54 37.23
C GLU A 56 41.49 -16.02 35.79
N ARG A 57 42.64 -16.23 35.15
CA ARG A 57 42.82 -15.87 33.74
C ARG A 57 41.93 -16.68 32.81
N LEU A 58 41.53 -17.89 33.20
CA LEU A 58 40.56 -18.69 32.46
C LEU A 58 39.17 -18.04 32.51
N ARG A 59 38.74 -17.58 33.69
CA ARG A 59 37.47 -16.86 33.87
C ARG A 59 37.45 -15.57 33.06
N GLU A 60 38.50 -14.76 33.13
CA GLU A 60 38.61 -13.53 32.34
C GLU A 60 38.47 -13.80 30.82
N LEU A 61 39.10 -14.87 30.32
CA LEU A 61 38.96 -15.27 28.90
C LEU A 61 37.56 -15.78 28.56
N GLU A 62 36.88 -16.44 29.50
CA GLU A 62 35.50 -16.91 29.34
C GLU A 62 34.52 -15.72 29.28
N ASP A 63 34.73 -14.71 30.12
CA ASP A 63 33.96 -13.46 30.15
C ASP A 63 34.15 -12.66 28.85
N ILE A 64 35.40 -12.48 28.41
CA ILE A 64 35.70 -11.82 27.12
C ILE A 64 35.05 -12.56 25.94
N ARG A 65 35.06 -13.90 25.96
CA ARG A 65 34.38 -14.70 24.93
C ARG A 65 32.87 -14.44 24.95
N CYS A 66 32.27 -14.42 26.14
CA CYS A 66 30.85 -14.17 26.32
C CYS A 66 30.45 -12.77 25.82
N GLU A 67 31.19 -11.73 26.20
CA GLU A 67 30.98 -10.36 25.73
C GLU A 67 31.10 -10.23 24.21
N TYR A 68 32.10 -10.90 23.61
CA TYR A 68 32.28 -10.93 22.17
C TYR A 68 31.09 -11.60 21.46
N GLU A 69 30.60 -12.74 21.97
CA GLU A 69 29.44 -13.45 21.42
C GLU A 69 28.15 -12.61 21.52
N GLN A 70 27.95 -11.92 22.64
CA GLN A 70 26.81 -11.01 22.83
C GLN A 70 26.87 -9.82 21.87
N SER A 71 28.02 -9.15 21.75
CA SER A 71 28.23 -8.02 20.84
C SER A 71 28.02 -8.43 19.37
N ARG A 72 28.50 -9.62 19.01
CA ARG A 72 28.30 -10.21 17.67
C ARG A 72 26.82 -10.48 17.39
N THR A 73 26.07 -10.96 18.36
CA THR A 73 24.63 -11.23 18.22
C THR A 73 23.84 -9.93 18.07
N LEU A 74 24.08 -8.96 18.96
CA LEU A 74 23.45 -7.64 18.88
C LEU A 74 23.71 -6.95 17.53
N SER A 75 24.95 -7.02 17.03
CA SER A 75 25.31 -6.43 15.73
C SER A 75 24.53 -7.06 14.57
N ARG A 76 24.25 -8.36 14.62
CA ARG A 76 23.42 -9.04 13.61
C ARG A 76 21.96 -8.62 13.69
N ASP A 77 21.42 -8.51 14.90
CA ASP A 77 20.02 -8.12 15.11
C ASP A 77 19.77 -6.68 14.67
N ILE A 78 20.70 -5.76 14.97
CA ILE A 78 20.66 -4.38 14.48
C ILE A 78 20.71 -4.36 12.95
N TYR A 79 21.63 -5.12 12.34
CA TYR A 79 21.74 -5.20 10.89
C TYR A 79 20.46 -5.75 10.22
N ALA A 80 19.89 -6.83 10.76
CA ALA A 80 18.64 -7.41 10.27
C ALA A 80 17.47 -6.42 10.38
N THR A 81 17.42 -5.67 11.49
CA THR A 81 16.37 -4.68 11.72
C THR A 81 16.48 -3.49 10.76
N GLU A 82 17.68 -2.94 10.58
CA GLU A 82 17.91 -1.79 9.69
C GLU A 82 17.77 -2.17 8.21
N THR A 83 18.17 -3.38 7.82
CA THR A 83 17.91 -3.88 6.46
C THR A 83 16.41 -4.05 6.19
N TYR A 84 15.66 -4.62 7.13
CA TYR A 84 14.21 -4.74 7.01
C TYR A 84 13.53 -3.37 6.93
N LYS A 85 13.91 -2.44 7.81
CA LYS A 85 13.38 -1.07 7.82
C LYS A 85 13.68 -0.34 6.51
N THR A 86 14.88 -0.50 5.98
CA THR A 86 15.29 0.09 4.69
C THR A 86 14.47 -0.49 3.53
N ALA A 87 14.34 -1.82 3.44
CA ALA A 87 13.53 -2.48 2.42
C ALA A 87 12.05 -2.08 2.50
N ARG A 88 11.49 -2.00 3.72
CA ARG A 88 10.13 -1.54 3.97
C ARG A 88 9.92 -0.10 3.50
N ASN A 89 10.83 0.81 3.86
CA ASN A 89 10.74 2.21 3.45
C ASN A 89 10.85 2.34 1.92
N GLN A 90 11.73 1.57 1.27
CA GLN A 90 11.84 1.55 -0.18
C GLN A 90 10.54 1.07 -0.84
N PHE A 91 9.90 0.02 -0.31
CA PHE A 91 8.62 -0.47 -0.79
C PHE A 91 7.53 0.60 -0.74
N TYR A 92 7.32 1.23 0.43
CA TYR A 92 6.31 2.29 0.56
C TYR A 92 6.61 3.52 -0.30
N ASN A 93 7.88 3.91 -0.41
CA ASN A 93 8.28 5.01 -1.28
C ASN A 93 8.02 4.70 -2.76
N ASN A 94 8.20 3.45 -3.19
CA ASN A 94 7.90 3.04 -4.56
C ASN A 94 6.40 3.03 -4.84
N ILE A 95 5.58 2.53 -3.91
CA ILE A 95 4.12 2.60 -4.01
C ILE A 95 3.67 4.05 -4.06
N SER A 96 4.15 4.88 -3.13
CA SER A 96 3.81 6.30 -3.07
C SER A 96 4.14 7.00 -4.39
N ARG A 97 5.35 6.80 -4.92
CA ARG A 97 5.76 7.36 -6.23
C ARG A 97 4.87 6.88 -7.37
N TYR A 98 4.54 5.58 -7.41
CA TYR A 98 3.66 5.02 -8.43
C TYR A 98 2.26 5.65 -8.36
N LEU A 99 1.66 5.71 -7.17
CA LEU A 99 0.36 6.33 -6.96
C LEU A 99 0.38 7.82 -7.32
N SER A 100 1.38 8.57 -6.87
CA SER A 100 1.55 9.98 -7.24
C SER A 100 1.72 10.18 -8.74
N SER A 101 2.34 9.22 -9.45
CA SER A 101 2.45 9.29 -10.92
C SER A 101 1.15 8.97 -11.64
N LYS A 102 0.26 8.19 -11.02
CA LYS A 102 -1.01 7.73 -11.61
C LYS A 102 -2.21 8.59 -11.22
N MET A 103 -2.16 9.25 -10.07
CA MET A 103 -3.25 10.09 -9.57
C MET A 103 -3.64 11.20 -10.56
N PRO A 104 -2.70 11.95 -11.17
CA PRO A 104 -3.06 12.99 -12.13
C PRO A 104 -3.75 12.44 -13.38
N GLU A 105 -3.38 11.25 -13.85
CA GLU A 105 -4.03 10.58 -14.99
C GLU A 105 -5.47 10.18 -14.63
N ILE A 106 -5.70 9.72 -13.40
CA ILE A 106 -7.03 9.37 -12.89
C ILE A 106 -7.89 10.63 -12.70
N GLU A 107 -7.33 11.68 -12.10
CA GLU A 107 -8.00 12.98 -11.91
C GLU A 107 -8.36 13.61 -13.27
N GLN A 108 -7.42 13.62 -14.22
CA GLN A 108 -7.68 14.08 -15.57
C GLN A 108 -8.79 13.27 -16.24
N ARG A 109 -8.80 11.93 -16.08
CA ARG A 109 -9.88 11.10 -16.61
C ARG A 109 -11.22 11.40 -15.96
N LEU A 110 -11.26 11.69 -14.67
CA LEU A 110 -12.48 12.06 -13.93
C LEU A 110 -12.99 13.45 -14.33
N GLU A 111 -12.11 14.43 -14.51
CA GLU A 111 -12.48 15.79 -14.95
C GLU A 111 -12.96 15.82 -16.40
N ASN A 112 -12.41 14.94 -17.24
CA ASN A 112 -12.83 14.75 -18.62
C ASN A 112 -13.86 13.62 -18.77
N ASP A 113 -14.35 13.05 -17.66
CA ASP A 113 -15.43 12.08 -17.71
C ASP A 113 -16.72 12.83 -18.07
N ASP A 114 -17.39 12.38 -19.12
CA ASP A 114 -18.66 12.93 -19.56
C ASP A 114 -19.81 12.62 -18.56
N LEU A 115 -19.51 11.77 -17.55
CA LEU A 115 -20.41 11.33 -16.49
C LEU A 115 -20.39 12.21 -15.24
N ILE A 116 -20.18 13.52 -15.38
CA ILE A 116 -20.40 14.46 -14.29
C ILE A 116 -21.89 14.42 -13.92
N PRO A 117 -22.26 14.27 -12.63
CA PRO A 117 -23.65 14.29 -12.21
C PRO A 117 -24.31 15.60 -12.69
N LEU A 118 -25.39 15.45 -13.46
CA LEU A 118 -26.11 16.54 -14.10
C LEU A 118 -26.98 17.30 -13.10
N PHE A 119 -27.48 16.60 -12.07
CA PHE A 119 -28.27 17.21 -11.00
C PHE A 119 -27.38 18.07 -10.10
N SER A 120 -27.88 19.25 -9.73
CA SER A 120 -27.16 20.25 -8.93
C SER A 120 -25.89 20.83 -9.59
N TYR A 121 -25.71 20.63 -10.89
CA TYR A 121 -24.65 21.25 -11.68
C TYR A 121 -25.11 22.58 -12.26
N ASP A 122 -24.17 23.51 -12.47
CA ASP A 122 -24.48 24.81 -13.05
C ASP A 122 -25.05 24.66 -14.48
N LEU A 123 -26.23 25.24 -14.70
CA LEU A 123 -26.97 25.10 -15.95
C LEU A 123 -26.20 25.66 -17.15
N ILE A 124 -25.49 26.79 -16.96
CA ILE A 124 -24.72 27.44 -18.02
C ILE A 124 -23.56 26.52 -18.43
N LYS A 125 -22.83 25.96 -17.45
CA LYS A 125 -21.76 24.99 -17.70
C LYS A 125 -22.28 23.71 -18.36
N HIS A 126 -23.45 23.22 -17.93
CA HIS A 126 -24.08 22.04 -18.51
C HIS A 126 -24.43 22.24 -19.99
N CYS A 127 -25.08 23.35 -20.34
CA CYS A 127 -25.45 23.65 -21.72
C CYS A 127 -24.23 24.00 -22.58
N SER A 128 -23.19 24.63 -22.02
CA SER A 128 -21.97 25.00 -22.76
C SER A 128 -21.13 23.80 -23.22
N LYS A 129 -21.18 22.68 -22.48
CA LYS A 129 -20.47 21.44 -22.86
C LYS A 129 -21.13 20.72 -24.05
N ARG A 130 -22.41 20.96 -24.32
CA ARG A 130 -23.14 20.30 -25.41
C ARG A 130 -23.15 21.19 -26.65
N LYS A 131 -22.59 20.68 -27.76
CA LYS A 131 -22.52 21.42 -29.03
C LYS A 131 -23.89 21.61 -29.71
N ASP A 132 -24.86 20.76 -29.39
CA ASP A 132 -26.05 20.60 -30.25
C ASP A 132 -27.39 20.99 -29.59
N THR A 133 -27.41 21.38 -28.30
CA THR A 133 -28.66 21.65 -27.58
C THR A 133 -28.56 22.76 -26.55
N LEU A 134 -29.47 23.75 -26.62
CA LEU A 134 -29.64 24.81 -25.62
C LEU A 134 -30.35 24.34 -24.34
N ILE A 135 -30.99 23.16 -24.39
CA ILE A 135 -31.78 22.59 -23.30
C ILE A 135 -30.95 21.50 -22.61
N ALA A 136 -30.94 21.53 -21.28
CA ALA A 136 -30.32 20.50 -20.46
C ALA A 136 -30.90 19.11 -20.75
N TYR A 137 -30.03 18.10 -20.82
CA TYR A 137 -30.43 16.73 -21.12
C TYR A 137 -31.53 16.15 -20.21
N PRO A 138 -31.48 16.29 -18.87
CA PRO A 138 -32.55 15.80 -18.00
C PRO A 138 -33.91 16.43 -18.33
N ILE A 139 -33.94 17.73 -18.61
CA ILE A 139 -35.15 18.44 -19.03
C ILE A 139 -35.67 17.85 -20.34
N LYS A 140 -34.80 17.71 -21.35
CA LYS A 140 -35.16 17.22 -22.67
C LYS A 140 -35.75 15.80 -22.62
N ILE A 141 -35.11 14.89 -21.88
CA ILE A 141 -35.57 13.50 -21.75
C ILE A 141 -36.87 13.41 -20.96
N CYS A 142 -36.98 14.11 -19.83
CA CYS A 142 -38.22 14.11 -19.05
C CYS A 142 -39.40 14.65 -19.86
N ILE A 143 -39.22 15.73 -20.63
CA ILE A 143 -40.28 16.25 -21.50
C ILE A 143 -40.68 15.19 -22.53
N HIS A 144 -39.71 14.62 -23.25
CA HIS A 144 -39.98 13.62 -24.28
C HIS A 144 -40.77 12.42 -23.73
N LEU A 145 -40.33 11.86 -22.61
CA LEU A 145 -41.01 10.72 -21.98
C LEU A 145 -42.42 11.06 -21.45
N LEU A 146 -42.68 12.34 -21.13
CA LEU A 146 -43.98 12.82 -20.66
C LEU A 146 -44.91 13.25 -21.79
N GLU A 147 -44.44 13.37 -23.05
CA GLU A 147 -45.27 13.83 -24.18
C GLU A 147 -46.53 12.98 -24.36
N ASN A 148 -46.43 11.68 -24.11
CA ASN A 148 -47.55 10.74 -24.24
C ASN A 148 -48.46 10.67 -23.01
N SER A 149 -48.08 11.31 -21.89
CA SER A 149 -48.80 11.26 -20.61
C SER A 149 -49.32 12.62 -20.16
N LEU A 150 -49.47 13.58 -21.08
CA LEU A 150 -49.96 14.94 -20.77
C LEU A 150 -51.43 14.99 -20.34
N ASN A 151 -52.21 13.96 -20.66
CA ASN A 151 -53.63 13.87 -20.32
C ASN A 151 -53.89 13.32 -18.91
N GLU A 152 -52.84 12.97 -18.19
CA GLU A 152 -52.94 12.36 -16.86
C GLU A 152 -53.35 13.38 -15.81
N GLU A 153 -54.34 13.01 -15.00
CA GLU A 153 -54.83 13.87 -13.93
C GLU A 153 -53.73 14.08 -12.89
N ASP A 154 -53.68 15.29 -12.33
CA ASP A 154 -52.76 15.66 -11.26
C ASP A 154 -51.26 15.42 -11.57
N LEU A 155 -50.89 15.50 -12.84
CA LEU A 155 -49.49 15.56 -13.26
C LEU A 155 -48.79 16.72 -12.54
N PHE A 156 -47.60 16.47 -12.00
CA PHE A 156 -46.84 17.38 -11.11
C PHE A 156 -47.43 17.59 -9.69
N CYS A 157 -48.66 17.18 -9.40
CA CYS A 157 -49.24 17.29 -8.06
C CYS A 157 -48.99 16.04 -7.21
N ILE A 158 -49.12 14.85 -7.81
CA ILE A 158 -48.95 13.57 -7.10
C ILE A 158 -47.47 13.34 -6.73
N ALA A 159 -47.25 12.88 -5.49
CA ALA A 159 -45.94 12.51 -5.00
C ALA A 159 -45.51 11.14 -5.56
N PRO A 160 -44.26 11.00 -6.03
CA PRO A 160 -43.80 9.75 -6.63
C PRO A 160 -43.36 8.72 -5.58
N LEU A 161 -43.18 7.49 -6.05
CA LEU A 161 -42.44 6.49 -5.29
C LEU A 161 -40.95 6.87 -5.25
N GLN A 162 -40.45 7.25 -4.08
CA GLN A 162 -39.08 7.76 -3.86
C GLN A 162 -37.97 6.85 -4.39
N GLY A 163 -38.12 5.52 -4.29
CA GLY A 163 -37.14 4.57 -4.81
C GLY A 163 -36.99 4.67 -6.33
N LYS A 164 -38.11 4.75 -7.06
CA LYS A 164 -38.11 4.92 -8.52
C LYS A 164 -37.55 6.28 -8.93
N GLN A 165 -37.86 7.34 -8.18
CA GLN A 165 -37.32 8.69 -8.43
C GLN A 165 -35.78 8.72 -8.30
N LYS A 166 -35.20 8.04 -7.30
CA LYS A 166 -33.74 7.96 -7.16
C LYS A 166 -33.08 7.20 -8.31
N ASN A 167 -33.72 6.13 -8.80
CA ASN A 167 -33.18 5.34 -9.91
C ASN A 167 -33.14 6.15 -11.21
N ILE A 168 -34.24 6.83 -11.58
CA ILE A 168 -34.26 7.67 -12.79
C ILE A 168 -33.25 8.83 -12.69
N VAL A 169 -33.09 9.45 -11.52
CA VAL A 169 -32.05 10.49 -11.32
C VAL A 169 -30.65 9.92 -11.59
N ALA A 170 -30.36 8.70 -11.14
CA ALA A 170 -29.09 8.03 -11.43
C ALA A 170 -28.92 7.73 -12.92
N GLU A 171 -29.95 7.20 -13.58
CA GLU A 171 -29.93 6.92 -15.02
C GLU A 171 -29.73 8.18 -15.87
N LEU A 172 -30.36 9.29 -15.47
CA LEU A 172 -30.20 10.59 -16.12
C LEU A 172 -28.81 11.18 -15.89
N ASN A 173 -28.25 11.05 -14.67
CA ASN A 173 -26.87 11.45 -14.39
C ASN A 173 -25.86 10.69 -15.27
N LEU A 174 -26.12 9.40 -15.50
CA LEU A 174 -25.29 8.56 -16.35
C LEU A 174 -25.60 8.70 -17.85
N GLN A 175 -26.61 9.51 -18.22
CA GLN A 175 -27.03 9.72 -19.61
C GLN A 175 -27.34 8.42 -20.37
N THR A 176 -27.94 7.44 -19.67
CA THR A 176 -28.15 6.08 -20.18
C THR A 176 -29.45 5.91 -20.96
N ILE A 177 -30.34 6.89 -20.92
CA ILE A 177 -31.67 6.82 -21.52
C ILE A 177 -31.62 7.32 -22.95
N ASP A 178 -31.92 6.44 -23.91
CA ASP A 178 -31.99 6.84 -25.31
C ASP A 178 -33.26 7.64 -25.60
N ARG A 179 -33.22 8.49 -26.62
CA ARG A 179 -34.36 9.28 -27.09
C ARG A 179 -35.49 8.45 -27.67
N GLU A 180 -35.23 7.21 -28.07
CA GLU A 180 -36.27 6.32 -28.60
C GLU A 180 -36.99 5.55 -27.49
N THR A 181 -36.47 5.62 -26.25
CA THR A 181 -37.01 4.87 -25.12
C THR A 181 -38.36 5.41 -24.69
N THR A 182 -39.29 4.51 -24.40
CA THR A 182 -40.61 4.87 -23.86
C THR A 182 -40.72 4.65 -22.35
N LEU A 183 -41.69 5.31 -21.73
CA LEU A 183 -41.97 5.19 -20.29
C LEU A 183 -42.19 3.72 -19.85
N ASN A 184 -42.88 2.96 -20.69
CA ASN A 184 -43.25 1.57 -20.43
C ASN A 184 -42.03 0.65 -20.41
N GLU A 185 -41.04 0.90 -21.27
CA GLU A 185 -39.80 0.12 -21.33
C GLU A 185 -38.94 0.34 -20.09
N LEU A 186 -38.95 1.56 -19.54
CA LEU A 186 -38.22 1.90 -18.32
C LEU A 186 -38.95 1.51 -17.03
N ASN A 187 -40.22 1.07 -17.12
CA ASN A 187 -41.05 0.71 -15.96
C ASN A 187 -41.16 1.85 -14.93
N TYR A 188 -41.16 3.10 -15.40
CA TYR A 188 -41.42 4.29 -14.61
C TYR A 188 -42.86 4.77 -14.80
N ASP A 189 -43.38 5.46 -13.80
CA ASP A 189 -44.67 6.12 -13.85
C ASP A 189 -44.46 7.61 -14.19
N GLN A 190 -45.39 8.24 -14.90
CA GLN A 190 -45.32 9.66 -15.27
C GLN A 190 -45.15 10.58 -14.07
N HIS A 191 -45.72 10.24 -12.90
CA HIS A 191 -45.54 11.06 -11.69
C HIS A 191 -44.10 11.03 -11.16
N VAL A 192 -43.37 9.92 -11.41
CA VAL A 192 -41.93 9.82 -11.10
C VAL A 192 -41.13 10.79 -11.96
N LEU A 193 -41.41 10.85 -13.27
CA LEU A 193 -40.74 11.78 -14.17
C LEU A 193 -41.09 13.23 -13.89
N ALA A 194 -42.38 13.52 -13.68
CA ALA A 194 -42.84 14.86 -13.33
C ALA A 194 -42.16 15.38 -12.05
N SER A 195 -42.03 14.52 -11.04
CA SER A 195 -41.32 14.86 -9.81
C SER A 195 -39.81 14.98 -9.99
N THR A 196 -39.22 14.14 -10.85
CA THR A 196 -37.79 14.22 -11.20
C THR A 196 -37.48 15.54 -11.91
N LEU A 197 -38.38 15.98 -12.80
CA LEU A 197 -38.27 17.26 -13.49
C LEU A 197 -38.41 18.45 -12.54
N LYS A 198 -39.27 18.36 -11.51
CA LYS A 198 -39.36 19.38 -10.43
C LYS A 198 -38.11 19.42 -9.56
N GLN A 199 -37.44 18.28 -9.39
CA GLN A 199 -36.25 18.17 -8.55
C GLN A 199 -35.00 18.75 -9.22
N TYR A 200 -34.93 18.64 -10.55
CA TYR A 200 -33.83 19.17 -11.35
C TYR A 200 -33.81 20.71 -11.31
#